data_AF-A0A6P5ANY9-F1
#
_entry.id   AF-A0A6P5ANY9-F1
#
_cell.length_a   1.000
_cell.length_b   1.000
_cell.length_c   1.000
_cell.angle_alpha   90.00
_cell.angle_beta   90.00
_cell.angle_gamma   90.00
#
_symmetry.space_group_name_H-M   'P 1'
#
loop_
_entity.id
_entity.type
_entity.pdbx_description
1 polymer ?
#
loop_
_entity_poly.entity_id
_entity_poly.type
_entity_poly.pdbx_seq_one_letter_code
_entity_poly.pdbx_strand_id
1 'polypeptide(L)'
;MIPLLRNVLRKSPYLTSVGLYTTLYTGADVCHQLWHFHFIEKTTHQHSTFSLDLGRTARMSFIGFACLGNFNYMWIPFLERLFPGATVRKTLAKVLVDQVIAAPILITAFYVGLRTLERKPDVFAVVREKFVDTYLTGMMFWPAAQTINFYLLPLQYRVIFLGVCSFTWANVMCFMKARAEQKLLESNAGNQQD
;
A
#
# COMPACT_ATOMS: atom_id res chain seq x y z
N MET A 1 -3.59 -24.49 -9.99
CA MET A 1 -2.70 -23.59 -9.21
C MET A 1 -3.08 -23.42 -7.73
N ILE A 2 -4.18 -24.01 -7.23
CA ILE A 2 -4.68 -23.82 -5.85
C ILE A 2 -4.23 -24.91 -4.81
N PRO A 3 -3.91 -26.17 -5.16
CA PRO A 3 -3.57 -27.17 -4.14
C PRO A 3 -2.17 -26.96 -3.53
N LEU A 4 -1.21 -26.47 -4.33
CA LEU A 4 0.14 -26.11 -3.87
C LEU A 4 0.09 -24.95 -2.86
N LEU A 5 -0.64 -23.87 -3.19
CA LEU A 5 -0.78 -22.72 -2.30
C LEU A 5 -1.43 -23.11 -0.96
N ARG A 6 -2.45 -23.98 -1.01
CA ARG A 6 -3.12 -24.50 0.19
C ARG A 6 -2.16 -25.33 1.06
N ASN A 7 -1.35 -26.20 0.46
CA ASN A 7 -0.39 -27.03 1.19
C ASN A 7 0.74 -26.20 1.83
N VAL A 8 1.22 -25.16 1.14
CA VAL A 8 2.27 -24.26 1.64
C VAL A 8 1.73 -23.38 2.78
N LEU A 9 0.54 -22.80 2.62
CA LEU A 9 -0.14 -22.04 3.69
C LEU A 9 -0.39 -22.86 4.95
N ARG A 10 -0.60 -24.18 4.82
CA ARG A 10 -0.80 -25.08 5.96
C ARG A 10 0.50 -25.42 6.70
N LYS A 11 1.66 -25.41 6.02
CA LYS A 11 2.96 -25.72 6.62
C LYS A 11 3.59 -24.55 7.37
N SER A 12 3.50 -23.34 6.82
CA SER A 12 3.97 -22.12 7.50
C SER A 12 3.10 -20.92 7.10
N PRO A 13 1.97 -20.69 7.80
CA PRO A 13 1.02 -19.64 7.44
C PRO A 13 1.64 -18.25 7.54
N TYR A 14 2.50 -18.02 8.53
CA TYR A 14 3.19 -16.74 8.72
C TYR A 14 4.11 -16.40 7.54
N LEU A 15 5.07 -17.27 7.23
CA LEU A 15 6.09 -16.99 6.22
C LEU A 15 5.47 -16.85 4.83
N THR A 16 4.45 -17.65 4.55
CA THR A 16 3.75 -17.61 3.26
C THR A 16 2.91 -16.34 3.12
N SER A 17 2.15 -15.96 4.14
CA SER A 17 1.30 -14.76 4.08
C SER A 17 2.12 -13.47 4.06
N VAL A 18 3.10 -13.32 4.95
CA VAL A 18 3.95 -12.12 5.03
C VAL A 18 4.90 -12.05 3.83
N GLY A 19 5.46 -13.19 3.42
CA GLY A 19 6.32 -13.27 2.23
C GLY A 19 5.57 -12.86 0.96
N LEU A 20 4.38 -13.44 0.70
CA LEU A 20 3.58 -13.08 -0.46
C LEU A 20 3.13 -11.61 -0.44
N TYR A 21 2.72 -11.11 0.72
CA TYR A 21 2.38 -9.69 0.89
C TYR A 21 3.57 -8.79 0.54
N THR A 22 4.75 -9.11 1.07
CA THR A 22 5.98 -8.34 0.81
C THR A 22 6.34 -8.37 -0.67
N THR A 23 6.31 -9.55 -1.32
CA THR A 23 6.61 -9.66 -2.74
C THR A 23 5.64 -8.86 -3.60
N LEU A 24 4.34 -8.89 -3.30
CA LEU A 24 3.35 -8.09 -4.01
C LEU A 24 3.58 -6.58 -3.79
N TYR A 25 3.92 -6.19 -2.57
CA TYR A 25 4.19 -4.81 -2.21
C TYR A 25 5.45 -4.26 -2.90
N THR A 26 6.55 -5.03 -2.88
CA THR A 26 7.78 -4.71 -3.60
C THR A 26 7.56 -4.68 -5.10
N GLY A 27 6.82 -5.66 -5.64
CA GLY A 27 6.46 -5.71 -7.05
C GLY A 27 5.67 -4.47 -7.48
N ALA A 28 4.78 -3.97 -6.61
CA ALA A 28 4.05 -2.73 -6.85
C ALA A 28 4.98 -1.51 -6.99
N ASP A 29 6.03 -1.40 -6.16
CA ASP A 29 7.02 -0.31 -6.28
C ASP A 29 7.84 -0.44 -7.57
N VAL A 30 8.25 -1.65 -7.96
CA VAL A 30 8.95 -1.87 -9.25
C VAL A 30 8.07 -1.48 -10.43
N CYS A 31 6.80 -1.90 -10.44
CA CYS A 31 5.82 -1.50 -11.46
C CYS A 31 5.66 0.02 -11.50
N HIS A 32 5.62 0.67 -10.34
CA HIS A 32 5.53 2.13 -10.25
C HIS A 32 6.78 2.82 -10.82
N GLN A 33 8.00 2.33 -10.53
CA GLN A 33 9.23 2.88 -11.10
C GLN A 33 9.27 2.73 -12.64
N LEU A 34 8.86 1.56 -13.16
CA LEU A 34 8.77 1.29 -14.60
C LEU A 34 7.75 2.20 -15.29
N TRP A 35 6.59 2.38 -14.68
CA TRP A 35 5.54 3.24 -15.20
C TRP A 35 5.96 4.71 -15.20
N HIS A 36 6.56 5.17 -14.11
CA HIS A 36 7.06 6.54 -13.97
C HIS A 36 8.14 6.84 -15.02
N PHE A 37 9.05 5.90 -15.27
CA PHE A 37 10.02 6.02 -16.35
C PHE A 37 9.36 6.18 -17.73
N HIS A 38 8.41 5.30 -18.08
CA HIS A 38 7.68 5.40 -19.35
C HIS A 38 6.88 6.70 -19.47
N PHE A 39 6.28 7.16 -18.37
CA PHE A 39 5.52 8.40 -18.34
C PHE A 39 6.41 9.61 -18.60
N ILE A 40 7.58 9.69 -17.96
CA ILE A 40 8.57 10.75 -18.19
C ILE A 40 9.10 10.69 -19.62
N GLU A 41 9.48 9.52 -20.11
CA GLU A 41 10.00 9.35 -21.47
C GLU A 41 8.98 9.86 -22.51
N LYS A 42 7.70 9.51 -22.32
CA LYS A 42 6.61 9.98 -23.19
C LYS A 42 6.36 11.49 -23.10
N THR A 43 6.54 12.09 -21.92
CA THR A 43 6.23 13.50 -21.68
C THR A 43 7.36 14.43 -22.11
N THR A 44 8.61 14.02 -21.89
CA THR A 44 9.80 14.86 -22.13
C THR A 44 10.44 14.58 -23.49
N HIS A 45 10.02 13.53 -24.23
CA HIS A 45 10.65 13.08 -25.49
C HIS A 45 12.17 12.86 -25.36
N GLN A 46 12.66 12.67 -24.14
CA GLN A 46 14.08 12.52 -23.84
C GLN A 46 14.38 11.04 -23.65
N HIS A 47 15.16 10.47 -24.57
CA HIS A 47 15.67 9.11 -24.49
C HIS A 47 16.60 8.99 -23.28
N SER A 48 16.04 8.54 -22.16
CA SER A 48 16.78 8.28 -20.93
C SER A 48 16.96 6.78 -20.79
N THR A 49 18.06 6.33 -20.19
CA THR A 49 18.24 4.91 -19.88
C THR A 49 17.44 4.55 -18.63
N PHE A 50 16.66 3.47 -18.68
CA PHE A 50 15.94 2.99 -17.50
C PHE A 50 16.94 2.58 -16.42
N SER A 51 16.87 3.24 -15.26
CA SER A 51 17.63 2.86 -14.07
C SER A 51 16.66 2.56 -12.94
N LEU A 52 16.69 1.31 -12.46
CA LEU A 52 15.90 0.88 -11.32
C LEU A 52 16.57 1.35 -10.02
N ASP A 53 15.86 2.09 -9.18
CA ASP A 53 16.36 2.46 -7.85
C ASP A 53 16.21 1.27 -6.90
N LEU A 54 17.20 0.38 -6.95
CA LEU A 54 17.30 -0.78 -6.07
C LEU A 54 17.32 -0.41 -4.59
N GLY A 55 17.90 0.75 -4.25
CA GLY A 55 17.94 1.25 -2.87
C GLY A 55 16.54 1.57 -2.35
N ARG A 56 15.71 2.22 -3.17
CA ARG A 56 14.30 2.46 -2.87
C ARG A 56 13.52 1.15 -2.77
N THR A 57 13.68 0.25 -3.74
CA THR A 57 12.99 -1.05 -3.73
C THR A 57 13.33 -1.86 -2.48
N ALA A 58 14.59 -1.85 -2.05
CA ALA A 58 15.03 -2.50 -0.81
C ALA A 58 14.36 -1.90 0.43
N ARG A 59 14.27 -0.56 0.54
CA ARG A 59 13.58 0.12 1.64
C ARG A 59 12.09 -0.21 1.68
N MET A 60 11.42 -0.19 0.54
CA MET A 60 10.01 -0.56 0.42
C MET A 60 9.78 -2.03 0.82
N SER A 61 10.68 -2.92 0.41
CA SER A 61 10.62 -4.34 0.79
C SER A 61 10.77 -4.52 2.30
N PHE A 62 11.73 -3.81 2.91
CA PHE A 62 11.94 -3.84 4.34
C PHE A 62 10.72 -3.34 5.11
N ILE A 63 10.13 -2.22 4.70
CA ILE A 63 8.93 -1.65 5.35
C ILE A 63 7.73 -2.59 5.15
N GLY A 64 7.52 -3.10 3.93
CA GLY A 64 6.46 -4.04 3.60
C GLY A 64 6.54 -5.32 4.43
N PHE A 65 7.75 -5.84 4.65
CA PHE A 65 7.97 -7.01 5.50
C PHE A 65 7.84 -6.67 6.98
N ALA A 66 8.73 -5.81 7.49
CA ALA A 66 8.94 -5.57 8.91
C ALA A 66 7.74 -4.89 9.58
N CYS A 67 7.10 -3.95 8.89
CA CYS A 67 5.99 -3.18 9.44
C CYS A 67 4.64 -3.68 8.94
N LEU A 68 4.34 -3.52 7.65
CA LEU A 68 2.98 -3.71 7.14
C LEU A 68 2.52 -5.17 7.18
N GLY A 69 3.34 -6.08 6.66
CA GLY A 69 3.02 -7.50 6.58
C GLY A 69 2.85 -8.13 7.97
N ASN A 70 3.80 -7.87 8.87
CA ASN A 70 3.74 -8.37 10.26
C ASN A 70 2.58 -7.79 11.05
N PHE A 71 2.37 -6.47 10.95
CA PHE A 71 1.23 -5.82 11.61
C PHE A 71 -0.08 -6.46 11.15
N ASN A 72 -0.31 -6.57 9.84
CA ASN A 72 -1.54 -7.16 9.32
C ASN A 72 -1.72 -8.64 9.72
N TYR A 73 -0.63 -9.41 9.75
CA TYR A 73 -0.68 -10.81 10.18
C TYR A 73 -1.14 -10.95 11.64
N MET A 74 -0.74 -10.05 12.52
CA MET A 74 -1.15 -10.05 13.93
C MET A 74 -2.53 -9.39 14.14
N TRP A 75 -2.81 -8.33 13.39
CA TRP A 75 -3.99 -7.49 13.54
C TRP A 75 -5.28 -8.19 13.11
N ILE A 76 -5.26 -8.91 11.99
CA ILE A 76 -6.45 -9.60 11.46
C ILE A 76 -6.97 -10.67 12.45
N PRO A 77 -6.16 -11.59 12.99
CA PRO A 77 -6.60 -12.51 14.04
C PRO A 77 -7.05 -11.81 15.32
N PHE A 78 -6.41 -10.69 15.69
CA PHE A 78 -6.81 -9.90 16.85
C PHE A 78 -8.26 -9.38 16.69
N LEU A 79 -8.60 -8.80 15.54
CA LEU A 79 -9.96 -8.35 15.25
C LEU A 79 -10.98 -9.50 15.17
N GLU A 80 -10.57 -10.69 14.72
CA GLU A 80 -11.43 -11.88 14.76
C GLU A 80 -11.72 -12.35 16.19
N ARG A 81 -10.77 -12.22 17.11
CA ARG A 81 -10.99 -12.54 18.53
C ARG A 81 -11.88 -11.51 19.21
N LEU A 82 -11.72 -10.23 18.87
CA LEU A 82 -12.51 -9.14 19.44
C LEU A 82 -13.96 -9.15 18.94
N PHE A 83 -14.17 -9.50 17.66
CA PHE A 83 -15.50 -9.55 17.04
C PHE A 83 -15.71 -10.91 16.35
N PRO A 84 -15.98 -12.00 17.10
CA PRO A 84 -16.05 -13.33 16.53
C PRO A 84 -17.22 -13.50 15.56
N GLY A 85 -16.94 -13.98 14.35
CA GLY A 85 -17.93 -14.28 13.30
C GLY A 85 -18.05 -13.20 12.22
N ALA A 86 -18.87 -13.49 11.20
CA ALA A 86 -18.96 -12.72 9.95
C ALA A 86 -20.32 -12.01 9.73
N THR A 87 -21.10 -11.76 10.79
CA THR A 87 -22.35 -10.98 10.65
C THR A 87 -22.04 -9.57 10.15
N VAL A 88 -22.91 -8.99 9.30
CA VAL A 88 -22.74 -7.64 8.72
C VAL A 88 -22.37 -6.60 9.78
N ARG A 89 -23.07 -6.58 10.93
CA ARG A 89 -22.77 -5.66 12.04
C ARG A 89 -21.35 -5.82 12.59
N LYS A 90 -20.86 -7.06 12.71
CA LYS A 90 -19.51 -7.37 13.22
C LYS A 90 -18.44 -7.03 12.19
N THR A 91 -18.70 -7.30 10.91
CA THR A 91 -17.83 -6.89 9.81
C THR A 91 -17.68 -5.37 9.77
N LEU A 92 -18.78 -4.62 9.84
CA LEU A 92 -18.72 -3.16 9.90
C LEU A 92 -17.95 -2.66 11.12
N ALA A 93 -18.15 -3.26 12.30
CA ALA A 93 -17.37 -2.92 13.49
C ALA A 93 -15.87 -3.17 13.29
N LYS A 94 -15.48 -4.32 12.72
CA LYS A 94 -14.07 -4.63 12.37
C LYS A 94 -13.48 -3.59 11.42
N VAL A 95 -14.21 -3.25 10.36
CA VAL A 95 -13.78 -2.24 9.39
C VAL A 95 -13.62 -0.88 10.06
N LEU A 96 -14.58 -0.44 10.86
CA LEU A 96 -14.47 0.84 11.57
C LEU A 96 -13.25 0.89 12.50
N VAL A 97 -13.03 -0.16 13.29
CA VAL A 97 -11.86 -0.26 14.17
C VAL A 97 -10.56 -0.26 13.36
N ASP A 98 -10.54 -0.97 12.23
CA ASP A 98 -9.40 -0.99 11.32
C ASP A 98 -9.09 0.40 10.73
N GLN A 99 -10.12 1.13 10.28
CA GLN A 99 -9.93 2.47 9.70
C GLN A 99 -9.58 3.54 10.73
N VAL A 100 -10.04 3.41 11.98
CA VAL A 100 -9.76 4.37 13.05
C VAL A 100 -8.44 4.10 13.75
N ILE A 101 -7.99 2.84 13.83
CA ILE A 101 -6.78 2.46 14.58
C ILE A 101 -5.66 1.99 13.65
N ALA A 102 -5.90 0.98 12.82
CA ALA A 102 -4.83 0.41 11.99
C ALA A 102 -4.39 1.34 10.87
N ALA A 103 -5.33 1.98 10.16
CA ALA A 103 -5.00 2.89 9.07
C ALA A 103 -4.06 4.04 9.51
N PRO A 104 -4.34 4.82 10.57
CA PRO A 104 -3.43 5.90 10.99
C PRO A 104 -2.07 5.37 11.46
N ILE A 105 -2.03 4.23 12.15
CA ILE A 105 -0.78 3.60 12.59
C ILE A 105 0.07 3.16 11.39
N LEU A 106 -0.54 2.45 10.43
CA LEU A 106 0.16 1.93 9.25
C LEU A 106 0.66 3.04 8.34
N ILE A 107 -0.14 4.08 8.10
CA ILE A 107 0.27 5.24 7.28
C ILE A 107 1.43 5.98 7.95
N THR A 108 1.35 6.21 9.26
CA THR A 108 2.43 6.87 10.02
C THR A 108 3.70 6.02 10.01
N ALA A 109 3.59 4.73 10.32
CA ALA A 109 4.72 3.80 10.31
C ALA A 109 5.37 3.70 8.93
N PHE A 110 4.59 3.71 7.86
CA PHE A 110 5.09 3.73 6.49
C PHE A 110 5.93 4.99 6.22
N TYR A 111 5.39 6.18 6.47
CA TYR A 111 6.11 7.43 6.18
C TYR A 111 7.33 7.65 7.08
N VAL A 112 7.18 7.39 8.38
CA VAL A 112 8.30 7.50 9.34
C VAL A 112 9.38 6.47 9.00
N GLY A 113 9.00 5.22 8.74
CA GLY A 113 9.93 4.16 8.35
C GLY A 113 10.68 4.51 7.07
N LEU A 114 9.97 5.00 6.05
CA LEU A 114 10.57 5.41 4.78
C LEU A 114 11.57 6.56 4.98
N ARG A 115 11.17 7.63 5.68
CA ARG A 115 12.04 8.78 5.95
C ARG A 115 13.25 8.43 6.81
N THR A 116 13.09 7.52 7.76
CA THR A 116 14.18 7.01 8.59
C THR A 116 15.21 6.27 7.75
N LEU A 117 14.77 5.39 6.85
CA LEU A 117 15.65 4.65 5.94
C LEU A 117 16.30 5.54 4.87
N GLU A 118 15.69 6.68 4.54
CA GLU A 118 16.27 7.72 3.70
C GLU A 118 17.23 8.66 4.46
N ARG A 119 17.41 8.46 5.77
CA ARG A 119 18.24 9.30 6.66
C ARG A 119 17.90 10.79 6.59
N LYS A 120 16.62 11.12 6.47
CA LYS A 120 16.14 12.51 6.48
C LYS A 120 16.03 13.03 7.92
N PRO A 121 16.42 14.30 8.18
CA PRO A 121 16.45 14.85 9.54
C PRO A 121 15.04 15.05 10.14
N ASP A 122 14.04 15.37 9.30
CA ASP A 122 12.65 15.46 9.72
C ASP A 122 11.82 14.32 9.12
N VAL A 123 11.57 13.32 9.97
CA VAL A 123 10.76 12.14 9.64
C VAL A 123 9.26 12.43 9.70
N PHE A 124 8.82 13.44 10.46
CA PHE A 124 7.42 13.75 10.67
C PHE A 124 6.88 14.82 9.71
N ALA A 125 7.73 15.60 9.06
CA ALA A 125 7.32 16.59 8.06
C ALA A 125 6.35 15.99 7.02
N VAL A 126 6.69 14.82 6.45
CA VAL A 126 5.84 14.18 5.44
C VAL A 126 4.55 13.63 6.01
N VAL A 127 4.58 13.16 7.26
CA VAL A 127 3.34 12.76 7.93
C VAL A 127 2.43 13.98 8.03
N ARG A 128 2.90 15.12 8.51
CA ARG A 128 2.07 16.33 8.66
C ARG A 128 1.49 16.81 7.32
N GLU A 129 2.28 16.72 6.26
CA GLU A 129 1.88 17.20 4.93
C GLU A 129 0.97 16.22 4.18
N LYS A 130 1.30 14.93 4.17
CA LYS A 130 0.67 13.94 3.27
C LYS A 130 -0.27 12.96 3.97
N PHE A 131 -0.27 12.93 5.30
CA PHE A 131 -1.09 11.97 6.05
C PHE A 131 -2.57 12.17 5.77
N VAL A 132 -3.07 13.41 5.85
CA VAL A 132 -4.50 13.69 5.69
C VAL A 132 -4.97 13.30 4.29
N ASP A 133 -4.26 13.73 3.26
CA ASP A 133 -4.59 13.41 1.86
C ASP A 133 -4.58 11.89 1.60
N THR A 134 -3.56 11.21 2.12
CA THR A 134 -3.42 9.75 1.98
C THR A 134 -4.51 9.01 2.75
N TYR A 135 -4.84 9.48 3.95
CA TYR A 135 -5.88 8.92 4.80
C TYR A 135 -7.26 9.07 4.17
N LEU A 136 -7.61 10.28 3.72
CA LEU A 136 -8.91 10.55 3.09
C LEU A 136 -9.09 9.78 1.78
N THR A 137 -8.07 9.77 0.92
CA THR A 137 -8.10 8.97 -0.31
C THR A 137 -8.19 7.48 0.03
N GLY A 138 -7.46 7.06 1.07
CA GLY A 138 -7.49 5.69 1.57
C GLY A 138 -8.87 5.27 2.07
N MET A 139 -9.59 6.15 2.75
CA MET A 139 -10.94 5.92 3.25
C MET A 139 -11.97 5.69 2.13
N MET A 140 -11.67 6.04 0.88
CA MET A 140 -12.54 5.70 -0.25
C MET A 140 -12.33 4.26 -0.75
N PHE A 141 -11.14 3.70 -0.53
CA PHE A 141 -10.73 2.40 -1.08
C PHE A 141 -10.69 1.29 -0.01
N TRP A 142 -10.03 1.54 1.11
CA TRP A 142 -9.73 0.55 2.13
C TRP A 142 -10.95 0.02 2.88
N PRO A 143 -12.00 0.82 3.21
CA PRO A 143 -13.18 0.26 3.88
C PRO A 143 -13.92 -0.77 3.03
N ALA A 144 -14.03 -0.53 1.72
CA ALA A 144 -14.63 -1.47 0.79
C ALA A 144 -13.79 -2.76 0.68
N ALA A 145 -12.48 -2.61 0.51
CA ALA A 145 -11.55 -3.74 0.49
C ALA A 145 -11.61 -4.56 1.79
N GLN A 146 -11.59 -3.90 2.96
CA GLN A 146 -11.65 -4.57 4.26
C GLN A 146 -13.00 -5.23 4.53
N THR A 147 -14.09 -4.66 4.02
CA THR A 147 -15.41 -5.32 4.10
C THR A 147 -15.38 -6.66 3.36
N ILE A 148 -14.85 -6.70 2.14
CA ILE A 148 -14.66 -7.94 1.38
C ILE A 148 -13.76 -8.91 2.15
N ASN A 149 -12.66 -8.39 2.71
CA ASN A 149 -11.68 -9.17 3.45
C ASN A 149 -12.29 -9.88 4.68
N PHE A 150 -13.03 -9.16 5.52
CA PHE A 150 -13.61 -9.71 6.74
C PHE A 150 -14.88 -10.53 6.49
N TYR A 151 -15.66 -10.19 5.47
CA TYR A 151 -16.95 -10.85 5.20
C TYR A 151 -16.82 -12.11 4.33
N LEU A 152 -16.02 -12.06 3.26
CA LEU A 152 -15.98 -13.13 2.26
C LEU A 152 -14.77 -14.05 2.41
N LEU A 153 -13.63 -13.55 2.92
CA LEU A 153 -12.40 -14.32 2.91
C LEU A 153 -12.16 -15.08 4.23
N PRO A 154 -11.75 -16.36 4.15
CA PRO A 154 -11.28 -17.09 5.32
C PRO A 154 -9.90 -16.55 5.75
N LEU A 155 -9.62 -16.66 7.06
CA LEU A 155 -8.47 -16.04 7.72
C LEU A 155 -7.12 -16.20 6.98
N GLN A 156 -6.87 -17.38 6.43
CA GLN A 156 -5.62 -17.73 5.74
C GLN A 156 -5.34 -16.96 4.44
N TYR A 157 -6.36 -16.40 3.77
CA TYR A 157 -6.20 -15.65 2.52
C TYR A 157 -6.22 -14.14 2.70
N ARG A 158 -6.57 -13.66 3.90
CA ARG A 158 -6.81 -12.24 4.17
C ARG A 158 -5.59 -11.35 3.96
N VAL A 159 -4.42 -11.80 4.42
CA VAL A 159 -3.16 -11.07 4.25
C VAL A 159 -2.71 -11.05 2.79
N ILE A 160 -2.92 -12.14 2.04
CA ILE A 160 -2.60 -12.21 0.61
C ILE A 160 -3.50 -11.25 -0.17
N PHE A 161 -4.80 -11.24 0.13
CA PHE A 161 -5.75 -10.31 -0.47
C PHE A 161 -5.36 -8.85 -0.20
N LEU A 162 -4.95 -8.51 1.02
CA LEU A 162 -4.40 -7.18 1.33
C LEU A 162 -3.17 -6.84 0.50
N GLY A 163 -2.31 -7.82 0.19
CA GLY A 163 -1.18 -7.63 -0.72
C GLY A 163 -1.63 -7.24 -2.13
N VAL A 164 -2.66 -7.92 -2.66
CA VAL A 164 -3.26 -7.59 -3.96
C VAL A 164 -3.90 -6.20 -3.93
N CYS A 165 -4.66 -5.87 -2.88
CA CYS A 165 -5.23 -4.54 -2.71
C CYS A 165 -4.14 -3.46 -2.60
N SER A 166 -3.04 -3.74 -1.92
CA SER A 166 -1.89 -2.83 -1.83
C SER A 166 -1.25 -2.57 -3.19
N PHE A 167 -1.15 -3.61 -4.02
CA PHE A 167 -0.70 -3.47 -5.42
C PHE A 167 -1.66 -2.58 -6.22
N THR A 168 -2.97 -2.82 -6.15
CA THR A 168 -3.97 -1.98 -6.83
C THR A 168 -3.91 -0.53 -6.34
N TRP A 169 -3.79 -0.33 -5.03
CA TRP A 169 -3.66 0.98 -4.41
C TRP A 169 -2.44 1.74 -4.92
N ALA A 170 -1.29 1.08 -5.05
CA ALA A 170 -0.08 1.69 -5.61
C ALA A 170 -0.30 2.20 -7.04
N ASN A 171 -1.03 1.45 -7.87
CA ASN A 171 -1.39 1.87 -9.23
C ASN A 171 -2.34 3.08 -9.23
N VAL A 172 -3.34 3.11 -8.35
CA VAL A 172 -4.25 4.26 -8.20
C VAL A 172 -3.49 5.52 -7.80
N MET A 173 -2.60 5.41 -6.80
CA MET A 173 -1.75 6.52 -6.35
C MET A 173 -0.84 7.03 -7.48
N CYS A 174 -0.34 6.14 -8.32
CA CYS A 174 0.46 6.47 -9.49
C CYS A 174 -0.35 7.32 -10.49
N PHE A 175 -1.55 6.85 -10.83
CA PHE A 175 -2.45 7.57 -11.74
C PHE A 175 -2.84 8.96 -11.20
N MET A 176 -3.14 9.06 -9.91
CA MET A 176 -3.46 10.33 -9.26
C MET A 176 -2.31 11.33 -9.34
N LYS A 177 -1.07 10.88 -9.10
CA LYS A 177 0.13 11.74 -9.20
C LYS A 177 0.35 12.24 -10.62
N ALA A 178 0.26 11.36 -11.61
CA ALA A 178 0.43 11.73 -13.00
C ALA A 178 -0.57 12.79 -13.46
N ARG A 179 -1.83 12.66 -13.04
CA ARG A 179 -2.86 13.65 -13.34
C ARG A 179 -2.59 14.99 -12.65
N ALA A 180 -2.04 14.97 -11.43
CA ALA A 180 -1.65 16.18 -10.72
C ALA A 180 -0.47 16.88 -11.43
N GLU A 181 0.54 16.12 -11.87
CA GLU A 181 1.68 16.64 -12.62
C GLU A 181 1.27 17.27 -13.95
N GLN A 182 0.38 16.63 -14.72
CA GLN A 182 -0.17 17.22 -15.95
C GLN A 182 -0.85 18.57 -15.72
N LYS A 183 -1.71 18.66 -14.70
CA LYS A 183 -2.39 19.93 -14.36
C LYS A 183 -1.41 21.05 -13.99
N LEU A 184 -0.33 20.72 -13.29
CA LEU A 184 0.70 21.70 -12.94
C LEU A 184 1.43 22.20 -14.20
N LEU A 185 1.72 21.33 -15.15
CA LEU A 185 2.33 21.70 -16.42
C LEU A 185 1.41 22.63 -17.24
N GLU A 186 0.12 22.31 -17.33
CA GLU A 186 -0.88 23.15 -18.01
C GLU A 186 -1.04 24.53 -17.35
N SER A 187 -1.10 24.59 -16.01
CA SER A 187 -1.19 25.85 -15.27
C SER A 187 0.05 26.73 -15.45
N ASN A 188 1.24 26.13 -15.48
CA ASN A 188 2.49 26.88 -15.71
C ASN A 188 2.60 27.41 -17.14
N ALA A 189 2.09 26.66 -18.13
CA ALA A 189 2.03 27.10 -19.52
C ALA A 189 1.04 28.26 -19.74
N GLY A 190 -0.11 28.24 -19.06
CA GLY A 190 -1.08 29.34 -19.09
C GLY A 190 -0.55 30.64 -18.48
N ASN A 191 0.14 30.55 -17.33
CA ASN A 191 0.73 31.71 -16.66
C ASN A 191 1.94 32.33 -17.40
N GLN A 192 2.46 31.68 -18.44
CA GLN A 192 3.53 32.23 -19.30
C GLN A 192 2.99 32.95 -20.55
N GLN A 193 1.68 32.89 -20.79
CA GLN A 193 1.02 33.53 -21.94
C GLN A 193 0.25 34.81 -21.59
N ASP A 194 0.11 35.13 -20.29
CA ASP A 194 -0.43 36.39 -19.75
C ASP A 194 0.71 37.31 -19.26
#